data_AF-A0A8H4U444-F1
#
_entry.id   AF-A0A8H4U444-F1
#
_cell.length_a   1.000
_cell.length_b   1.000
_cell.length_c   1.000
_cell.angle_alpha   90.00
_cell.angle_beta   90.00
_cell.angle_gamma   90.00
#
_symmetry.space_group_name_H-M   'P 1'
#
loop_
_entity.id
_entity.type
_entity.pdbx_description
1 polymer ?
#
loop_
_entity_poly.entity_id
_entity_poly.type
_entity_poly.pdbx_seq_one_letter_code
_entity_poly.pdbx_strand_id
1 'polypeptide(L)'
;MPSVSSVIPVSLTIIAALAQGASALGCYSVGVRLNYLHGGESDLSQEVMNDVHTTCTMAAGKIIKPGEGFYHCSNWEKTISPNGNCYTDCMDGCGTYKESVRWGCNSGCDKNCASPPEGGFNHIQWAVEVRGDQTEQELTYEKCSEAFNTEVGGCQSGSEQNHSGFWFRFDTGEGACP
;
A
#
# COMPACT_ATOMS: atom_id res chain seq x y z
N MET A 1 -24.33 -21.64 -59.12
CA MET A 1 -23.03 -21.09 -58.68
C MET A 1 -23.26 -19.61 -58.37
N PRO A 2 -23.18 -19.19 -57.11
CA PRO A 2 -23.53 -17.82 -56.72
C PRO A 2 -22.39 -16.85 -57.00
N SER A 3 -22.76 -15.68 -57.51
CA SER A 3 -21.90 -14.50 -57.69
C SER A 3 -21.66 -13.81 -56.36
N VAL A 4 -20.42 -13.41 -56.15
CA VAL A 4 -19.87 -12.77 -54.95
C VAL A 4 -20.08 -11.27 -55.03
N SER A 5 -20.75 -10.69 -54.05
CA SER A 5 -20.45 -9.35 -53.50
C SER A 5 -21.39 -9.03 -52.36
N SER A 6 -20.88 -9.07 -51.13
CA SER A 6 -21.49 -8.34 -50.04
C SER A 6 -20.44 -8.01 -48.98
N VAL A 7 -20.10 -6.73 -48.94
CA VAL A 7 -19.79 -5.92 -47.76
C VAL A 7 -18.52 -6.27 -46.98
N ILE A 8 -17.53 -5.39 -47.14
CA ILE A 8 -16.42 -5.15 -46.22
C ILE A 8 -17.00 -4.76 -44.85
N PRO A 9 -16.73 -5.49 -43.76
CA PRO A 9 -16.93 -4.93 -42.44
C PRO A 9 -15.71 -4.07 -42.09
N VAL A 10 -16.00 -2.79 -41.87
CA VAL A 10 -15.08 -1.75 -41.40
C VAL A 10 -14.43 -2.21 -40.09
N SER A 11 -13.09 -2.29 -40.11
CA SER A 11 -12.26 -2.39 -38.91
C SER A 11 -12.47 -1.17 -38.03
N LEU A 12 -13.29 -1.30 -37.00
CA LEU A 12 -13.33 -0.37 -35.87
C LEU A 12 -13.81 -1.14 -34.64
N THR A 13 -12.92 -1.92 -34.04
CA THR A 13 -13.07 -2.29 -32.63
C THR A 13 -12.25 -1.33 -31.80
N ILE A 14 -13.00 -0.34 -31.33
CA ILE A 14 -12.72 0.64 -30.29
C ILE A 14 -11.87 0.01 -29.17
N ILE A 15 -10.80 0.71 -28.80
CA ILE A 15 -10.08 0.56 -27.54
C ILE A 15 -11.11 0.81 -26.43
N ALA A 16 -11.77 -0.25 -25.97
CA ALA A 16 -12.42 -0.24 -24.67
C ALA A 16 -11.32 -0.57 -23.67
N ALA A 17 -10.63 0.47 -23.19
CA ALA A 17 -10.03 0.44 -21.88
C ALA A 17 -11.18 0.16 -20.90
N LEU A 18 -11.40 -1.12 -20.64
CA LEU A 18 -12.21 -1.56 -19.53
C LEU A 18 -11.44 -1.12 -18.29
N ALA A 19 -11.75 0.09 -17.81
CA ALA A 19 -11.80 0.39 -16.41
C ALA A 19 -12.81 -0.57 -15.78
N GLN A 20 -12.44 -1.85 -15.73
CA GLN A 20 -13.00 -2.77 -14.77
C GLN A 20 -12.58 -2.19 -13.44
N GLY A 21 -13.55 -1.66 -12.70
CA GLY A 21 -13.47 -1.67 -11.25
C GLY A 21 -13.29 -3.12 -10.83
N ALA A 22 -12.05 -3.61 -10.93
CA ALA A 22 -11.60 -4.78 -10.23
C ALA A 22 -11.79 -4.38 -8.77
N SER A 23 -12.83 -4.94 -8.14
CA SER A 23 -12.71 -5.19 -6.71
C SER A 23 -11.44 -6.02 -6.61
N ALA A 24 -10.34 -5.37 -6.23
CA ALA A 24 -9.02 -5.95 -6.17
C ALA A 24 -9.11 -7.20 -5.30
N LEU A 25 -9.08 -8.37 -5.95
CA LEU A 25 -9.41 -9.65 -5.32
C LEU A 25 -8.43 -10.04 -4.20
N GLY A 26 -7.36 -9.26 -4.02
CA GLY A 26 -6.40 -9.44 -2.94
C GLY A 26 -6.22 -8.28 -1.99
N CYS A 27 -6.86 -7.11 -2.13
CA CYS A 27 -6.63 -6.01 -1.18
C CYS A 27 -7.13 -6.38 0.22
N TYR A 28 -6.35 -6.04 1.24
CA TYR A 28 -6.78 -6.17 2.63
C TYR A 28 -7.70 -5.00 3.01
N SER A 29 -8.70 -5.29 3.85
CA SER A 29 -9.60 -4.26 4.42
C SER A 29 -9.11 -3.72 5.76
N VAL A 30 -8.03 -4.30 6.28
CA VAL A 30 -7.39 -3.98 7.57
C VAL A 30 -5.92 -3.64 7.33
N GLY A 31 -5.27 -3.03 8.33
CA GLY A 31 -3.87 -2.59 8.27
C GLY A 31 -3.72 -1.07 8.33
N VAL A 32 -2.46 -0.62 8.44
CA VAL A 32 -2.11 0.81 8.42
C VAL A 32 -2.14 1.31 6.98
N ARG A 33 -3.01 2.27 6.67
CA ARG A 33 -3.03 2.84 5.32
C ARG A 33 -1.64 3.34 4.92
N LEU A 34 -1.23 3.14 3.67
CA LEU A 34 0.08 3.55 3.13
C LEU A 34 0.36 5.01 3.47
N ASN A 35 -0.60 5.90 3.24
CA ASN A 35 -0.49 7.34 3.55
C ASN A 35 -0.47 7.68 5.05
N TYR A 36 -0.55 6.68 5.94
CA TYR A 36 -0.50 6.81 7.39
C TYR A 36 0.72 6.10 8.00
N LEU A 37 1.64 5.58 7.18
CA LEU A 37 2.82 4.85 7.66
C LEU A 37 3.73 5.67 8.56
N HIS A 38 3.77 7.00 8.41
CA HIS A 38 4.49 7.89 9.32
C HIS A 38 3.68 8.36 10.54
N GLY A 39 2.51 7.77 10.79
CA GLY A 39 1.68 8.07 11.96
C GLY A 39 0.58 9.12 11.72
N GLY A 40 0.48 9.67 10.51
CA GLY A 40 -0.70 10.40 10.07
C GLY A 40 -0.66 10.69 8.59
N GLU A 41 -1.69 11.40 8.13
CA GLU A 41 -2.04 11.45 6.72
C GLU A 41 -1.11 12.36 5.91
N SER A 42 -0.35 11.74 5.00
CA SER A 42 0.52 12.40 4.02
C SER A 42 0.56 11.59 2.73
N ASP A 43 0.82 12.23 1.59
CA ASP A 43 1.07 11.50 0.35
C ASP A 43 2.45 10.82 0.41
N LEU A 44 2.44 9.50 0.56
CA LEU A 44 3.65 8.68 0.66
C LEU A 44 3.91 7.88 -0.62
N SER A 45 3.23 8.20 -1.72
CA SER A 45 3.31 7.43 -2.97
C SER A 45 4.75 7.24 -3.45
N GLN A 46 5.56 8.30 -3.47
CA GLN A 46 6.95 8.20 -3.94
C GLN A 46 7.83 7.37 -2.98
N GLU A 47 7.62 7.48 -1.68
CA GLU A 47 8.39 6.72 -0.68
C GLU A 47 8.06 5.23 -0.77
N VAL A 48 6.77 4.89 -0.93
CA VAL A 48 6.33 3.51 -1.13
C VAL A 48 6.91 2.93 -2.41
N MET A 49 6.92 3.69 -3.52
CA MET A 49 7.53 3.25 -4.77
C MET A 49 9.06 3.03 -4.65
N ASN A 50 9.75 3.84 -3.82
CA ASN A 50 11.16 3.63 -3.53
C ASN A 50 11.40 2.36 -2.68
N ASP A 51 10.48 2.04 -1.77
CA ASP A 51 10.54 0.83 -0.97
C ASP A 51 10.27 -0.43 -1.83
N VAL A 52 9.32 -0.35 -2.76
CA VAL A 52 9.12 -1.37 -3.81
C VAL A 52 10.40 -1.57 -4.62
N HIS A 53 11.04 -0.49 -5.08
CA HIS A 53 12.30 -0.56 -5.81
C HIS A 53 13.39 -1.27 -5.00
N THR A 54 13.53 -0.91 -3.72
CA THR A 54 14.52 -1.51 -2.81
C THR A 54 14.24 -2.99 -2.61
N THR A 55 13.00 -3.35 -2.31
CA THR A 55 12.52 -4.72 -2.14
C THR A 55 12.81 -5.56 -3.38
N CYS A 56 12.46 -5.06 -4.56
CA CYS A 56 12.67 -5.79 -5.81
C CYS A 56 14.13 -5.90 -6.22
N THR A 57 14.96 -4.91 -5.88
CA THR A 57 16.40 -5.01 -6.05
C THR A 57 16.99 -6.12 -5.17
N MET A 58 16.51 -6.25 -3.93
CA MET A 58 16.91 -7.34 -3.04
C MET A 58 16.42 -8.71 -3.51
N ALA A 59 15.25 -8.78 -4.15
CA ALA A 59 14.62 -10.02 -4.57
C ALA A 59 15.12 -10.53 -5.93
N ALA A 60 15.60 -9.64 -6.79
CA ALA A 60 16.02 -9.96 -8.16
C ALA A 60 17.12 -11.03 -8.21
N GLY A 61 16.97 -11.99 -9.14
CA GLY A 61 17.90 -13.10 -9.37
C GLY A 61 17.76 -14.23 -8.34
N LYS A 62 16.86 -14.14 -7.36
CA LYS A 62 16.59 -15.25 -6.44
C LYS A 62 15.74 -16.31 -7.12
N ILE A 63 16.11 -17.56 -6.89
CA ILE A 63 15.27 -18.73 -7.20
C ILE A 63 14.30 -18.90 -6.03
N ILE A 64 13.01 -18.67 -6.29
CA ILE A 64 11.93 -18.85 -5.31
C ILE A 64 11.40 -20.27 -5.45
N LYS A 65 11.40 -21.03 -4.35
CA LYS A 65 10.93 -22.42 -4.34
C LYS A 65 9.61 -22.53 -3.59
N PRO A 66 8.80 -23.58 -3.88
CA PRO A 66 7.65 -23.90 -3.05
C PRO A 66 8.02 -24.02 -1.57
N GLY A 67 7.39 -23.20 -0.73
CA GLY A 67 7.66 -23.15 0.72
C GLY A 67 8.90 -22.34 1.15
N GLU A 68 9.74 -21.89 0.21
CA GLU A 68 10.90 -21.03 0.47
C GLU A 68 10.75 -19.72 -0.32
N GLY A 69 9.88 -18.85 0.19
CA GLY A 69 9.62 -17.52 -0.36
C GLY A 69 10.75 -16.51 -0.10
N PHE A 70 10.71 -15.40 -0.83
CA PHE A 70 11.43 -14.19 -0.45
C PHE A 70 10.56 -13.37 0.51
N TYR A 71 11.15 -12.93 1.61
CA TYR A 71 10.49 -12.10 2.61
C TYR A 71 11.39 -10.92 2.96
N HIS A 72 10.80 -9.73 3.02
CA HIS A 72 11.46 -8.51 3.46
C HIS A 72 10.48 -7.72 4.33
N CYS A 73 10.99 -7.02 5.34
CA CYS A 73 10.20 -6.10 6.12
C CYS A 73 10.92 -4.75 6.19
N SER A 74 10.21 -3.68 5.86
CA SER A 74 10.69 -2.32 5.92
C SER A 74 10.09 -1.59 7.12
N ASN A 75 10.94 -0.92 7.89
CA ASN A 75 10.53 -0.10 9.02
C ASN A 75 10.22 1.32 8.56
N TRP A 76 9.08 1.85 8.98
CA TRP A 76 8.57 3.18 8.67
C TRP A 76 8.47 4.01 9.93
N GLU A 77 9.47 4.87 10.18
CA GLU A 77 9.53 5.68 11.39
C GLU A 77 8.34 6.64 11.46
N LYS A 78 7.65 6.68 12.59
CA LYS A 78 6.56 7.65 12.79
C LYS A 78 7.17 9.05 12.95
N THR A 79 6.93 9.92 11.97
CA THR A 79 7.51 11.29 11.93
C THR A 79 6.57 12.35 12.49
N ILE A 80 5.30 12.01 12.73
CA ILE A 80 4.40 12.91 13.44
C ILE A 80 4.84 12.98 14.90
N SER A 81 5.59 14.03 15.22
CA SER A 81 5.65 14.56 16.57
C SER A 81 4.31 15.27 16.84
N PRO A 82 3.50 14.81 17.80
CA PRO A 82 2.41 15.62 18.30
C PRO A 82 3.05 16.91 18.80
N ASN A 83 2.45 18.02 18.39
CA ASN A 83 2.80 19.29 18.97
C ASN A 83 2.53 19.17 20.48
N GLY A 84 3.59 19.09 21.30
CA GLY A 84 3.50 18.70 22.71
C GLY A 84 2.63 19.63 23.55
N ASN A 85 2.36 20.83 23.04
CA ASN A 85 1.45 21.79 23.65
C ASN A 85 0.03 21.70 23.09
N CYS A 86 -0.24 21.01 21.98
CA CYS A 86 -1.56 21.02 21.36
C CYS A 86 -2.65 20.38 22.23
N TYR A 87 -2.33 19.30 22.96
CA TYR A 87 -3.29 18.72 23.91
C TYR A 87 -3.58 19.68 25.07
N THR A 88 -2.53 20.23 25.67
CA THR A 88 -2.60 21.14 26.82
C THR A 88 -3.26 22.47 26.43
N ASP A 89 -2.89 23.07 25.30
CA ASP A 89 -3.46 24.30 24.73
C ASP A 89 -4.92 24.10 24.33
N CYS A 90 -5.29 22.91 23.84
CA CYS A 90 -6.68 22.54 23.60
C CYS A 90 -7.45 22.47 24.93
N MET A 91 -6.98 21.69 25.91
CA MET A 91 -7.66 21.53 27.20
C MET A 91 -7.76 22.85 27.98
N ASP A 92 -6.68 23.63 28.05
CA ASP A 92 -6.64 24.95 28.69
C ASP A 92 -7.50 25.96 27.94
N GLY A 93 -7.47 25.91 26.61
CA GLY A 93 -8.33 26.71 25.72
C GLY A 93 -9.82 26.42 25.90
N CYS A 94 -10.19 25.14 26.10
CA CYS A 94 -11.55 24.71 26.42
C CYS A 94 -11.97 25.11 27.83
N GLY A 95 -11.07 24.99 28.81
CA GLY A 95 -11.31 25.42 30.19
C GLY A 95 -11.47 26.94 30.33
N THR A 96 -10.86 27.73 29.42
CA THR A 96 -10.90 29.20 29.43
C THR A 96 -11.87 29.82 28.41
N TYR A 97 -12.65 29.00 27.67
CA TYR A 97 -13.62 29.46 26.65
C TYR A 97 -13.02 30.43 25.61
N LYS A 98 -11.77 30.25 25.21
CA LYS A 98 -11.18 31.07 24.14
C LYS A 98 -11.91 30.81 22.81
N GLU A 99 -12.39 31.88 22.18
CA GLU A 99 -13.20 31.79 20.95
C GLU A 99 -12.44 31.14 19.78
N SER A 100 -11.11 31.31 19.75
CA SER A 100 -10.20 30.72 18.76
C SER A 100 -10.12 29.18 18.78
N VAL A 101 -10.60 28.53 19.84
CA VAL A 101 -10.52 27.07 20.03
C VAL A 101 -11.89 26.43 20.35
N ARG A 102 -12.94 27.25 20.42
CA ARG A 102 -14.33 26.86 20.75
C ARG A 102 -14.86 25.70 19.92
N TRP A 103 -14.51 25.64 18.63
CA TRP A 103 -14.94 24.58 17.72
C TRP A 103 -14.16 23.27 17.91
N GLY A 104 -12.88 23.35 18.30
CA GLY A 104 -12.06 22.19 18.67
C GLY A 104 -12.56 21.53 19.97
N CYS A 105 -13.03 22.33 20.92
CA CYS A 105 -13.55 21.82 22.20
C CYS A 105 -14.82 20.98 22.08
N ASN A 106 -15.74 21.34 21.19
CA ASN A 106 -16.99 20.59 20.98
C ASN A 106 -16.79 19.31 20.17
N SER A 107 -15.68 19.19 19.44
CA SER A 107 -15.39 18.06 18.53
C SER A 107 -14.40 17.05 19.13
N GLY A 108 -13.89 17.32 20.34
CA GLY A 108 -12.71 16.66 20.90
C GLY A 108 -11.42 17.34 20.41
N CYS A 109 -10.39 17.39 21.26
CA CYS A 109 -9.07 17.84 20.83
C CYS A 109 -8.62 17.03 19.60
N ASP A 110 -7.88 17.67 18.69
CA ASP A 110 -7.38 17.03 17.47
C ASP A 110 -6.78 15.66 17.83
N LYS A 111 -7.20 14.62 17.11
CA LYS A 111 -6.70 13.25 17.30
C LYS A 111 -5.19 13.14 17.12
N ASN A 112 -4.59 14.07 16.37
CA ASN A 112 -3.14 14.21 16.19
C ASN A 112 -2.45 14.90 17.39
N CYS A 113 -3.23 15.37 18.36
CA CYS A 113 -2.77 15.96 19.60
C CYS A 113 -2.93 14.99 20.78
N ALA A 114 -2.94 13.68 20.50
CA ALA A 114 -2.85 12.67 21.53
C ALA A 114 -1.56 12.82 22.37
N SER A 115 -1.60 12.27 23.59
CA SER A 115 -0.41 12.01 24.44
C SER A 115 0.78 11.55 23.59
N PRO A 116 2.03 11.91 23.98
CA PRO A 116 3.21 11.88 23.11
C PRO A 116 3.28 10.61 22.28
N PRO A 117 3.88 10.65 21.07
CA PRO A 117 4.11 9.41 20.38
C PRO A 117 5.07 8.67 21.32
N GLU A 118 4.71 7.48 21.73
CA GLU A 118 5.78 6.52 21.90
C GLU A 118 6.39 6.47 20.49
N GLY A 119 7.55 7.12 20.32
CA GLY A 119 8.30 7.05 19.09
C GLY A 119 8.36 5.59 18.65
N GLY A 120 8.39 5.33 17.35
CA GLY A 120 8.24 3.96 16.92
C GLY A 120 8.08 3.86 15.43
N PHE A 121 7.79 2.64 15.01
CA PHE A 121 7.70 2.28 13.62
C PHE A 121 6.29 1.80 13.32
N ASN A 122 5.84 2.04 12.10
CA ASN A 122 4.98 1.11 11.40
C ASN A 122 5.87 0.30 10.46
N HIS A 123 5.30 -0.65 9.73
CA HIS A 123 6.08 -1.43 8.79
C HIS A 123 5.28 -1.84 7.56
N ILE A 124 6.01 -2.25 6.52
CA ILE A 124 5.47 -3.03 5.41
C ILE A 124 6.21 -4.37 5.37
N GLN A 125 5.46 -5.46 5.35
CA GLN A 125 5.98 -6.79 5.06
C GLN A 125 5.77 -7.08 3.58
N TRP A 126 6.84 -7.42 2.89
CA TRP A 126 6.85 -7.80 1.49
C TRP A 126 7.14 -9.29 1.38
N ALA A 127 6.36 -10.01 0.57
CA ALA A 127 6.60 -11.42 0.30
C ALA A 127 6.41 -11.75 -1.17
N VAL A 128 7.28 -12.62 -1.67
CA VAL A 128 7.14 -13.27 -2.98
C VAL A 128 7.28 -14.77 -2.81
N GLU A 129 6.26 -15.50 -3.19
CA GLU A 129 6.18 -16.95 -2.96
C GLU A 129 5.85 -17.68 -4.26
N VAL A 130 6.34 -18.91 -4.37
CA VAL A 130 5.80 -19.91 -5.29
C VAL A 130 5.03 -20.90 -4.42
N ARG A 131 3.81 -21.29 -4.81
CA ARG A 131 2.93 -22.10 -3.94
C ARG A 131 2.51 -23.40 -4.62
N GLY A 132 2.14 -24.38 -3.81
CA GLY A 132 1.63 -25.66 -4.29
C GLY A 132 2.67 -26.48 -5.06
N ASP A 133 2.25 -27.03 -6.18
CA ASP A 133 2.97 -27.93 -7.09
C ASP A 133 3.72 -27.20 -8.21
N GLN A 134 3.81 -25.88 -8.14
CA GLN A 134 4.58 -25.07 -9.09
C GLN A 134 6.08 -25.37 -8.99
N THR A 135 6.80 -25.31 -10.11
CA THR A 135 8.26 -25.44 -10.11
C THR A 135 8.90 -24.19 -9.51
N GLU A 136 10.12 -24.34 -8.98
CA GLU A 136 10.94 -23.19 -8.60
C GLU A 136 11.14 -22.25 -9.81
N GLN A 137 11.16 -20.95 -9.54
CA GLN A 137 11.24 -19.92 -10.57
C GLN A 137 12.17 -18.81 -10.13
N GLU A 138 12.97 -18.31 -11.08
CA GLU A 138 13.79 -17.12 -10.86
C GLU A 138 12.92 -15.85 -10.93
N LEU A 139 13.03 -15.02 -9.90
CA LEU A 139 12.35 -13.74 -9.83
C LEU A 139 13.22 -12.65 -10.46
N THR A 140 12.72 -11.99 -11.50
CA THR A 140 13.40 -10.82 -12.09
C THR A 140 12.94 -9.53 -11.41
N TYR A 141 13.77 -8.49 -11.49
CA TYR A 141 13.43 -7.17 -11.00
C TYR A 141 12.13 -6.64 -11.63
N GLU A 142 11.99 -6.78 -12.95
CA GLU A 142 10.84 -6.25 -13.71
C GLU A 142 9.54 -6.91 -13.27
N LYS A 143 9.54 -8.24 -13.14
CA LYS A 143 8.37 -8.98 -12.65
C LYS A 143 7.98 -8.55 -11.24
N CYS A 144 8.96 -8.39 -10.36
CA CYS A 144 8.71 -7.94 -9.00
C CYS A 144 8.14 -6.52 -8.97
N SER A 145 8.77 -5.60 -9.69
CA SER A 145 8.39 -4.19 -9.71
C SER A 145 7.01 -3.99 -10.34
N GLU A 146 6.72 -4.63 -11.47
CA GLU A 146 5.41 -4.56 -12.13
C GLU A 146 4.28 -5.07 -11.23
N ALA A 147 4.49 -6.22 -10.57
CA ALA A 147 3.51 -6.79 -9.66
C ALA A 147 3.27 -5.87 -8.45
N PHE A 148 4.31 -5.51 -7.70
CA PHE A 148 4.14 -4.67 -6.51
C PHE A 148 3.61 -3.27 -6.84
N ASN A 149 4.03 -2.65 -7.94
CA ASN A 149 3.49 -1.34 -8.36
C ASN A 149 1.99 -1.41 -8.69
N THR A 150 1.55 -2.52 -9.29
CA THR A 150 0.12 -2.77 -9.53
C THR A 150 -0.63 -2.90 -8.21
N GLU A 151 -0.08 -3.66 -7.25
CA GLU A 151 -0.68 -3.88 -5.94
C GLU A 151 -0.77 -2.59 -5.11
N VAL A 152 0.32 -1.86 -4.93
CA VAL A 152 0.31 -0.61 -4.13
C VAL A 152 -0.43 0.53 -4.83
N GLY A 153 -0.56 0.48 -6.16
CA GLY A 153 -1.40 1.41 -6.92
C GLY A 153 -2.90 1.15 -6.75
N GLY A 154 -3.29 -0.08 -6.41
CA GLY A 154 -4.69 -0.48 -6.24
C GLY A 154 -5.14 -0.66 -4.78
N CYS A 155 -4.22 -0.95 -3.87
CA CYS A 155 -4.49 -1.30 -2.48
C CYS A 155 -3.85 -0.32 -1.50
N GLN A 156 -4.53 -0.06 -0.38
CA GLN A 156 -4.14 0.98 0.56
C GLN A 156 -3.51 0.47 1.86
N SER A 157 -3.69 -0.79 2.24
CA SER A 157 -3.18 -1.32 3.52
C SER A 157 -2.62 -2.74 3.42
N GLY A 158 -2.49 -3.25 2.20
CA GLY A 158 -1.99 -4.58 1.95
C GLY A 158 -2.72 -5.24 0.80
N SER A 159 -2.07 -6.24 0.24
CA SER A 159 -2.68 -7.12 -0.73
C SER A 159 -1.99 -8.48 -0.79
N GLU A 160 -2.68 -9.49 -1.33
CA GLU A 160 -2.07 -10.74 -1.76
C GLU A 160 -2.69 -11.24 -3.07
N GLN A 161 -1.90 -11.33 -4.13
CA GLN A 161 -2.36 -11.78 -5.45
C GLN A 161 -1.29 -12.55 -6.22
N ASN A 162 -1.75 -13.41 -7.14
CA ASN A 162 -0.87 -14.12 -8.06
C ASN A 162 -0.57 -13.26 -9.30
N HIS A 163 0.72 -13.07 -9.60
CA HIS A 163 1.22 -12.46 -10.83
C HIS A 163 2.18 -13.42 -11.51
N SER A 164 1.79 -13.90 -12.69
CA SER A 164 2.63 -14.75 -13.55
C SER A 164 3.26 -15.95 -12.82
N GLY A 165 2.51 -16.58 -11.91
CA GLY A 165 2.97 -17.78 -11.21
C GLY A 165 3.72 -17.51 -9.91
N PHE A 166 3.89 -16.26 -9.49
CA PHE A 166 4.33 -15.89 -8.15
C PHE A 166 3.16 -15.28 -7.37
N TRP A 167 3.09 -15.56 -6.08
CA TRP A 167 2.21 -14.88 -5.15
C TRP A 167 2.96 -13.71 -4.52
N PHE A 168 2.51 -12.50 -4.81
CA PHE A 168 3.01 -11.28 -4.23
C PHE A 168 2.10 -10.86 -3.09
N ARG A 169 2.68 -10.56 -1.94
CA ARG A 169 1.97 -9.98 -0.80
C ARG A 169 2.71 -8.75 -0.31
N PHE A 170 1.96 -7.68 -0.05
CA PHE A 170 2.42 -6.64 0.86
C PHE A 170 1.41 -6.51 2.01
N ASP A 171 1.89 -6.29 3.23
CA ASP A 171 1.02 -6.15 4.39
C ASP A 171 1.53 -5.02 5.28
N THR A 172 0.64 -4.14 5.71
CA THR A 172 1.00 -2.97 6.51
C THR A 172 0.60 -3.17 7.95
N GLY A 173 1.49 -2.84 8.88
CA GLY A 173 1.26 -3.08 10.30
C GLY A 173 1.79 -1.97 11.19
N GLU A 174 1.25 -1.94 12.41
CA GLU A 174 1.80 -1.13 13.48
C GLU A 174 3.00 -1.83 14.11
N GLY A 175 3.92 -1.03 14.67
CA GLY A 175 5.14 -1.53 15.31
C GLY A 175 6.28 -1.72 14.32
N ALA A 176 7.46 -1.99 14.86
CA ALA A 176 8.62 -2.35 14.06
C ALA A 176 8.45 -3.73 13.43
N CYS A 177 9.23 -3.99 12.39
CA CYS A 177 9.39 -5.33 11.83
C CYS A 177 9.70 -6.36 12.92
N PRO A 178 9.06 -7.54 12.87
CA PRO A 178 9.29 -8.63 13.83
C PRO A 178 10.69 -9.24 13.72
#